data_AF-A0A803MXU5-F1
#
_entry.id   AF-A0A803MXU5-F1
#
_cell.length_a   1.000
_cell.length_b   1.000
_cell.length_c   1.000
_cell.angle_alpha   90.00
_cell.angle_beta   90.00
_cell.angle_gamma   90.00
#
_symmetry.space_group_name_H-M   'P 1'
#
loop_
_entity.id
_entity.type
_entity.pdbx_description
1 polymer ?
#
loop_
_entity_poly.entity_id
_entity_poly.type
_entity_poly.pdbx_seq_one_letter_code
_entity_poly.pdbx_strand_id
1 'polypeptide(L)'
;MDTKCSIGLIRSKAVALNGALHWLVDDNLILRYDLDENKFEFVPKIMVVVSYLGVLDGMLCVGSSTTDGKAVEVWVMKEYGVEKSWTRFTIIHELDVNNASFQLIPELKDGKVLILTTTLSSSSLNFFLDVYDPKEKKEGSKGAFIGGDR
;
A
#
# COMPACT_ATOMS: atom_id res chain seq x y z
N MET A 1 -24.30 -18.06 11.73
CA MET A 1 -23.09 -17.38 12.20
C MET A 1 -23.13 -16.00 11.60
N ASP A 2 -23.65 -15.04 12.36
CA ASP A 2 -23.88 -13.67 11.89
C ASP A 2 -22.55 -12.93 11.87
N THR A 3 -21.98 -12.76 10.68
CA THR A 3 -20.93 -11.77 10.45
C THR A 3 -21.56 -10.38 10.52
N LYS A 4 -21.79 -9.88 11.73
CA LYS A 4 -21.75 -8.44 11.98
C LYS A 4 -20.30 -7.98 11.78
N CYS A 5 -19.88 -7.91 10.52
CA CYS A 5 -18.84 -6.99 10.12
C CYS A 5 -19.48 -5.61 10.32
N SER A 6 -19.17 -4.97 11.44
CA SER A 6 -19.47 -3.55 11.63
C SER A 6 -19.03 -2.83 10.35
N ILE A 7 -19.93 -2.01 9.80
CA ILE A 7 -19.82 -1.16 8.60
C ILE A 7 -18.69 -0.12 8.77
N GLY A 8 -17.47 -0.59 9.06
CA GLY A 8 -16.24 0.18 8.92
C GLY A 8 -15.95 0.25 7.43
N LEU A 9 -15.93 1.47 6.91
CA LEU A 9 -15.87 1.75 5.47
C LEU A 9 -14.75 1.00 4.77
N ILE A 10 -14.98 0.60 3.52
CA ILE A 10 -13.92 0.29 2.56
C ILE A 10 -12.87 1.42 2.62
N ARG A 11 -11.64 1.09 3.01
CA ARG A 11 -10.55 2.04 3.28
C ARG A 11 -9.62 2.27 2.09
N SER A 12 -9.71 1.45 1.06
CA SER A 12 -8.91 1.58 -0.16
C SER A 12 -9.78 1.60 -1.41
N LYS A 13 -9.22 2.11 -2.51
CA LYS A 13 -9.75 1.80 -3.85
C LYS A 13 -9.65 0.30 -4.12
N ALA A 14 -10.45 -0.18 -5.08
CA ALA A 14 -10.38 -1.56 -5.53
C ALA A 14 -9.04 -1.84 -6.22
N VAL A 15 -8.47 -3.01 -5.96
CA VAL A 15 -7.25 -3.51 -6.59
C VAL A 15 -7.56 -4.81 -7.33
N ALA A 16 -7.30 -4.85 -8.63
CA ALA A 16 -7.55 -6.04 -9.45
C ALA A 16 -6.31 -6.93 -9.54
N LEU A 17 -6.47 -8.22 -9.26
CA LEU A 17 -5.42 -9.23 -9.39
C LEU A 17 -6.04 -10.62 -9.52
N ASN A 18 -5.51 -11.49 -10.39
CA ASN A 18 -5.90 -12.90 -10.50
C ASN A 18 -7.41 -13.12 -10.64
N GLY A 19 -8.09 -12.33 -11.47
CA GLY A 19 -9.53 -12.45 -11.67
C GLY A 19 -10.38 -12.00 -10.47
N ALA A 20 -9.79 -11.33 -9.49
CA ALA A 20 -10.51 -10.85 -8.31
C ALA A 20 -10.25 -9.36 -8.05
N LEU A 21 -11.25 -8.71 -7.43
CA LEU A 21 -11.15 -7.36 -6.91
C LEU A 21 -10.89 -7.39 -5.41
N HIS A 22 -10.03 -6.51 -4.91
CA HIS A 22 -9.60 -6.48 -3.51
C HIS A 22 -9.80 -5.11 -2.89
N TRP A 23 -10.21 -5.10 -1.63
CA TRP A 23 -10.38 -3.88 -0.84
C TRP A 23 -9.83 -4.09 0.56
N LEU A 24 -9.15 -3.08 1.09
CA LEU A 24 -8.88 -2.98 2.50
C LEU A 24 -10.16 -2.56 3.22
N VAL A 25 -10.65 -3.37 4.16
CA VAL A 25 -11.89 -3.10 4.92
C VAL A 25 -11.62 -2.87 6.41
N ASP A 26 -10.44 -3.23 6.89
CA ASP A 26 -9.96 -2.96 8.25
C ASP A 26 -8.41 -2.90 8.25
N ASP A 27 -7.79 -2.63 9.40
CA ASP A 27 -6.32 -2.48 9.54
C ASP A 27 -5.52 -3.69 9.04
N ASN A 28 -6.08 -4.89 8.96
CA ASN A 28 -5.38 -6.07 8.46
C ASN A 28 -6.26 -7.03 7.67
N LEU A 29 -7.43 -6.55 7.26
CA LEU A 29 -8.45 -7.36 6.62
C LEU A 29 -8.66 -6.89 5.19
N ILE A 30 -8.36 -7.78 4.25
CA ILE A 30 -8.55 -7.54 2.83
C ILE A 30 -9.69 -8.43 2.36
N LEU A 31 -10.75 -7.80 1.89
CA LEU A 31 -11.88 -8.44 1.23
C LEU A 31 -11.53 -8.65 -0.23
N ARG A 32 -11.79 -9.85 -0.77
CA ARG A 32 -11.78 -10.13 -2.20
C ARG A 32 -13.19 -10.43 -2.70
N TYR A 33 -13.44 -10.03 -3.94
CA TYR A 33 -14.57 -10.48 -4.74
C TYR A 33 -14.03 -11.26 -5.93
N ASP A 34 -14.33 -12.54 -5.98
CA ASP A 34 -13.96 -13.43 -7.08
C ASP A 34 -14.93 -13.22 -8.24
N LEU A 35 -14.43 -12.83 -9.42
CA LEU A 35 -15.26 -12.53 -10.59
C LEU A 35 -15.82 -13.79 -11.26
N ASP A 36 -15.12 -14.92 -11.14
CA ASP A 36 -15.54 -16.18 -11.77
C ASP A 36 -16.61 -16.87 -10.90
N GLU A 37 -16.35 -16.96 -9.60
CA GLU A 37 -17.27 -17.58 -8.64
C GLU A 37 -18.36 -16.63 -8.12
N ASN A 38 -18.27 -15.32 -8.43
CA ASN A 38 -19.21 -14.29 -8.02
C ASN A 38 -19.46 -14.22 -6.51
N LYS A 39 -18.41 -14.39 -5.70
CA LYS A 39 -18.50 -14.47 -4.23
C LYS A 39 -17.50 -13.56 -3.52
N PHE A 40 -17.85 -13.16 -2.31
CA PHE A 40 -16.97 -12.43 -1.41
C PHE A 40 -16.25 -13.39 -0.46
N GLU A 41 -14.95 -13.19 -0.29
CA GLU A 41 -14.10 -13.96 0.62
C GLU A 41 -13.04 -13.03 1.23
N PHE A 42 -12.43 -13.45 2.33
CA PHE A 42 -11.25 -12.76 2.85
C PHE A 42 -9.99 -13.45 2.34
N VAL A 43 -9.01 -12.67 1.90
CA VAL A 43 -7.67 -13.23 1.70
C VAL A 43 -7.00 -13.47 3.07
N PRO A 44 -6.00 -14.36 3.13
CA PRO A 44 -5.28 -14.60 4.37
C PRO A 44 -4.75 -13.31 5.00
N LYS A 45 -4.98 -13.18 6.31
CA LYS A 45 -4.58 -12.00 7.08
C LYS A 45 -3.06 -11.84 7.07
N ILE A 46 -2.64 -10.58 7.18
CA ILE A 46 -1.26 -10.22 7.46
C ILE A 46 -1.19 -9.64 8.89
N MET A 47 -0.13 -9.94 9.63
CA MET A 47 0.02 -9.48 11.02
C MET A 47 0.68 -8.08 11.09
N VAL A 48 0.24 -7.15 10.25
CA VAL A 48 0.69 -5.74 10.25
C VAL A 48 -0.51 -4.81 10.06
N VAL A 49 -0.40 -3.56 10.49
CA VAL A 49 -1.40 -2.53 10.21
C VAL A 49 -1.18 -2.00 8.80
N VAL A 50 -2.12 -2.26 7.91
CA VAL A 50 -2.08 -1.94 6.49
C VAL A 50 -2.60 -0.52 6.28
N SER A 51 -1.75 0.31 5.68
CA SER A 51 -2.09 1.67 5.25
C SER A 51 -2.36 1.74 3.75
N TYR A 52 -1.86 0.77 2.98
CA TYR A 52 -1.94 0.75 1.54
C TYR A 52 -2.15 -0.67 1.01
N LEU A 53 -2.93 -0.81 -0.07
CA LEU A 53 -3.15 -2.05 -0.82
C LEU A 53 -2.88 -1.81 -2.31
N GLY A 54 -2.16 -2.72 -2.98
CA GLY A 54 -1.82 -2.61 -4.40
C GLY A 54 -1.32 -3.92 -5.02
N VAL A 55 -0.74 -3.83 -6.22
CA VAL A 55 -0.11 -4.96 -6.94
C VAL A 55 1.29 -4.60 -7.36
N LEU A 56 2.30 -5.32 -6.88
CA LEU A 56 3.71 -5.14 -7.24
C LEU A 56 4.22 -6.36 -7.99
N ASP A 57 4.69 -6.17 -9.23
CA ASP A 57 5.19 -7.25 -10.09
C ASP A 57 4.22 -8.47 -10.17
N GLY A 58 2.91 -8.20 -10.24
CA GLY A 58 1.88 -9.24 -10.28
C GLY A 58 1.58 -9.93 -8.95
N MET A 59 2.14 -9.45 -7.84
CA MET A 59 1.84 -9.95 -6.48
C MET A 59 0.98 -8.94 -5.73
N LEU A 60 0.03 -9.42 -4.93
CA LEU A 60 -0.72 -8.57 -4.01
C LEU A 60 0.26 -7.98 -2.99
N CYS A 61 0.27 -6.65 -2.83
CA CYS A 61 1.19 -5.98 -1.93
C CYS A 61 0.45 -5.07 -0.95
N VAL A 62 1.03 -4.91 0.25
CA VAL A 62 0.56 -3.97 1.25
C VAL A 62 1.69 -3.08 1.76
N GLY A 63 1.35 -1.83 2.06
CA GLY A 63 2.24 -0.90 2.76
C GLY A 63 1.82 -0.77 4.22
N SER A 64 2.80 -0.78 5.13
CA SER A 64 2.60 -0.62 6.57
C SER A 64 3.62 0.35 7.15
N SER A 65 3.17 1.33 7.91
CA SER A 65 4.08 2.26 8.60
C SER A 65 4.81 1.58 9.75
N THR A 66 6.08 1.90 9.94
CA THR A 66 6.84 1.46 11.12
C THR A 66 6.29 2.12 12.39
N THR A 67 6.56 1.50 13.56
CA THR A 67 6.06 2.00 14.85
C THR A 67 6.54 3.41 15.20
N ASP A 68 7.72 3.81 14.71
CA ASP A 68 8.26 5.16 14.88
C ASP A 68 7.75 6.17 13.82
N GLY A 69 7.00 5.68 12.82
CA GLY A 69 6.43 6.48 11.75
C GLY A 69 7.45 7.07 10.77
N LYS A 70 8.68 6.55 10.72
CA LYS A 70 9.78 7.09 9.89
C LYS A 70 10.07 6.28 8.62
N ALA A 71 9.38 5.16 8.46
CA ALA A 71 9.54 4.29 7.32
C ALA A 71 8.24 3.58 6.98
N VAL A 72 8.17 3.07 5.75
CA VAL A 72 7.10 2.21 5.27
C VAL A 72 7.69 0.86 4.91
N GLU A 73 7.18 -0.20 5.53
CA GLU A 73 7.44 -1.56 5.11
C GLU A 73 6.49 -1.94 3.98
N VAL A 74 7.05 -2.47 2.90
CA VAL A 74 6.26 -3.06 1.80
C VAL A 74 6.31 -4.56 1.93
N TRP A 75 5.15 -5.19 1.97
CA TRP A 75 4.98 -6.63 2.05
C TRP A 75 4.30 -7.12 0.77
N VAL A 76 4.69 -8.31 0.31
CA VAL A 76 4.10 -8.96 -0.87
C VAL A 76 3.64 -10.37 -0.51
N MET A 77 2.52 -10.80 -1.08
CA MET A 77 2.04 -12.18 -1.04
C MET A 77 2.63 -12.93 -2.23
N LYS A 78 3.75 -13.63 -2.02
CA LYS A 78 4.47 -14.32 -3.11
C LYS A 78 3.64 -15.40 -3.79
N GLU A 79 2.81 -16.10 -3.01
CA GLU A 79 1.89 -17.11 -3.50
C GLU A 79 0.47 -16.68 -3.13
N TYR A 80 -0.27 -16.27 -4.15
CA TYR A 80 -1.60 -15.70 -3.95
C TYR A 80 -2.54 -16.67 -3.20
N GLY A 81 -3.19 -16.18 -2.15
CA GLY A 81 -4.08 -16.97 -1.29
C GLY A 81 -3.37 -17.80 -0.20
N VAL A 82 -2.04 -17.75 -0.09
CA VAL A 82 -1.29 -18.51 0.93
C VAL A 82 -0.75 -17.58 2.03
N GLU A 83 -1.26 -17.74 3.26
CA GLU A 83 -0.92 -16.90 4.42
C GLU A 83 0.58 -16.81 4.68
N LYS A 84 1.28 -17.95 4.66
CA LYS A 84 2.72 -18.03 4.94
C LYS A 84 3.60 -17.45 3.84
N SER A 85 3.01 -17.05 2.70
CA SER A 85 3.74 -16.46 1.58
C SER A 85 3.90 -14.94 1.71
N TRP A 86 3.21 -14.31 2.66
CA TRP A 86 3.46 -12.92 3.02
C TRP A 86 4.90 -12.75 3.46
N THR A 87 5.64 -11.89 2.76
CA THR A 87 7.04 -11.63 3.06
C THR A 87 7.34 -10.15 2.86
N ARG A 88 8.21 -9.61 3.71
CA ARG A 88 8.64 -8.23 3.59
C ARG A 88 9.52 -8.10 2.35
N PHE A 89 9.06 -7.31 1.40
CA PHE A 89 9.77 -7.04 0.15
C PHE A 89 10.88 -6.02 0.36
N THR A 90 10.56 -4.89 0.99
CA THR A 90 11.54 -3.84 1.29
C THR A 90 11.06 -2.94 2.43
N ILE A 91 11.97 -2.08 2.91
CA ILE A 91 11.67 -0.97 3.81
C ILE A 91 12.10 0.32 3.11
N ILE A 92 11.18 1.27 3.03
CA ILE A 92 11.42 2.59 2.48
C ILE A 92 11.62 3.55 3.65
N HIS A 93 12.84 4.00 3.83
CA HIS A 93 13.22 4.93 4.89
C HIS A 93 12.94 6.39 4.48
N GLU A 94 13.06 7.30 5.46
CA GLU A 94 12.93 8.75 5.26
C GLU A 94 11.54 9.21 4.82
N LEU A 95 10.52 8.39 5.09
CA LEU A 95 9.12 8.75 4.93
C LEU A 95 8.55 9.11 6.30
N ASP A 96 8.35 10.40 6.59
CA ASP A 96 7.68 10.84 7.81
C ASP A 96 6.14 10.68 7.68
N VAL A 97 5.64 9.50 8.00
CA VAL A 97 4.21 9.13 7.91
C VAL A 97 3.33 9.78 8.97
N ASN A 98 3.92 10.49 9.94
CA ASN A 98 3.14 11.26 10.91
C ASN A 98 2.67 12.60 10.32
N ASN A 99 3.43 13.16 9.37
CA ASN A 99 3.18 14.48 8.78
C ASN A 99 2.87 14.42 7.28
N ALA A 100 2.87 13.22 6.70
CA ALA A 100 2.65 13.02 5.28
C ALA A 100 1.73 11.81 5.01
N SER A 101 0.96 11.90 3.94
CA SER A 101 0.29 10.75 3.35
C SER A 101 1.09 10.24 2.17
N PHE A 102 1.09 8.92 1.96
CA PHE A 102 1.82 8.29 0.87
C PHE A 102 0.89 7.37 0.10
N GLN A 103 1.05 7.38 -1.21
CA GLN A 103 0.47 6.38 -2.09
C GLN A 103 1.61 5.66 -2.81
N LEU A 104 1.69 4.34 -2.61
CA LEU A 104 2.55 3.51 -3.44
C LEU A 104 1.85 3.32 -4.78
N ILE A 105 2.62 3.41 -5.86
CA ILE A 105 2.18 3.08 -7.22
C ILE A 105 3.13 1.97 -7.68
N PRO A 106 2.79 0.71 -7.37
CA PRO A 106 3.65 -0.46 -7.57
C PRO A 106 3.71 -0.93 -9.05
N GLU A 107 3.46 -0.04 -10.00
CA GLU A 107 3.29 -0.36 -11.43
C GLU A 107 4.60 -0.31 -12.25
N LEU A 108 5.75 -0.04 -11.63
CA LEU A 108 7.02 0.02 -12.36
C LEU A 108 7.66 -1.35 -12.53
N LYS A 109 8.19 -1.60 -13.73
CA LYS A 109 8.98 -2.81 -14.06
C LYS A 109 10.25 -2.90 -13.20
N ASP A 110 10.74 -4.13 -13.02
CA ASP A 110 12.01 -4.50 -12.36
C ASP A 110 12.04 -4.36 -10.83
N GLY A 111 10.86 -4.39 -10.18
CA GLY A 111 10.73 -4.30 -8.72
C GLY A 111 10.83 -2.88 -8.18
N LYS A 112 10.78 -1.87 -9.05
CA LYS A 112 10.76 -0.45 -8.66
C LYS A 112 9.36 -0.06 -8.19
N VAL A 113 9.29 0.95 -7.34
CA VAL A 113 8.03 1.45 -6.79
C VAL A 113 7.99 2.97 -6.96
N LEU A 114 6.92 3.51 -7.53
CA LEU A 114 6.65 4.94 -7.47
C LEU A 114 6.02 5.28 -6.13
N ILE A 115 6.47 6.36 -5.51
CA ILE A 115 5.95 6.85 -4.23
C ILE A 115 5.45 8.27 -4.46
N LEU A 116 4.15 8.46 -4.33
CA LEU A 116 3.56 9.79 -4.26
C LEU A 116 3.41 10.17 -2.78
N THR A 117 4.19 11.16 -2.36
CA THR A 117 4.16 11.73 -1.02
C THR A 117 3.37 13.03 -1.04
N THR A 118 2.46 13.23 -0.10
CA THR A 118 1.78 14.50 0.11
C THR A 118 2.02 14.99 1.52
N THR A 119 2.62 16.17 1.68
CA THR A 119 2.83 16.81 3.00
C THR A 119 1.98 18.06 3.11
N LEU A 120 1.43 18.29 4.30
CA LEU A 120 0.68 19.51 4.61
C LEU A 120 1.55 20.41 5.50
N SER A 121 1.87 21.60 5.02
CA SER A 121 2.41 22.67 5.86
C SER A 121 1.30 23.64 6.28
N SER A 122 1.61 24.59 7.16
CA SER A 122 0.66 25.61 7.60
C SER A 122 0.05 26.44 6.46
N SER A 123 0.73 26.52 5.32
CA SER A 123 0.36 27.39 4.19
C SER A 123 0.26 26.69 2.83
N SER A 124 0.68 25.43 2.70
CA SER A 124 0.76 24.77 1.38
C SER A 124 0.56 23.25 1.48
N LEU A 125 0.03 22.66 0.42
CA LEU A 125 0.06 21.22 0.19
C LEU A 125 1.16 20.93 -0.82
N ASN A 126 2.12 20.07 -0.45
CA ASN A 126 3.23 19.70 -1.31
C ASN A 126 3.09 18.26 -1.78
N PHE A 127 3.49 18.01 -3.03
CA PHE A 127 3.49 16.69 -3.64
C PHE A 127 4.91 16.35 -4.09
N PHE A 128 5.37 15.14 -3.77
CA PHE A 128 6.65 14.60 -4.22
C PHE A 128 6.39 13.26 -4.89
N LEU A 129 6.96 13.05 -6.08
CA LEU A 129 6.91 11.78 -6.77
C LEU A 129 8.34 11.24 -6.87
N ASP A 130 8.60 10.13 -6.20
CA ASP A 130 9.91 9.49 -6.16
C ASP A 130 9.84 8.08 -6.74
N VAL A 131 10.92 7.67 -7.42
CA VAL A 131 11.12 6.28 -7.86
C VAL A 131 12.04 5.61 -6.85
N TYR A 132 11.50 4.64 -6.12
CA TYR A 132 12.27 3.79 -5.24
C TYR A 132 12.72 2.54 -5.97
N ASP A 133 14.04 2.32 -6.02
CA ASP A 133 14.64 1.08 -6.48
C ASP A 133 15.21 0.33 -5.26
N PRO A 134 14.61 -0.81 -4.85
CA PRO A 134 15.12 -1.59 -3.73
C PRO A 134 16.59 -2.03 -3.89
N LYS A 135 17.11 -2.09 -5.13
CA LYS A 135 18.49 -2.49 -5.44
C LYS A 135 19.47 -1.33 -5.31
N GLU A 136 19.02 -0.10 -5.59
CA GLU A 136 19.81 1.11 -5.37
C GLU A 136 19.44 1.71 -4.02
N LYS A 137 20.15 1.34 -2.96
CA LYS A 137 20.11 2.10 -1.69
C LYS A 137 20.64 3.51 -1.94
N LYS A 138 19.81 4.43 -2.43
CA LYS A 138 20.13 5.85 -2.53
C LYS A 138 19.17 6.67 -1.67
N GLU A 139 19.77 7.41 -0.75
CA GLU A 139 19.24 8.60 -0.09
C GLU A 139 19.08 9.70 -1.15
N GLY A 140 17.90 10.33 -1.21
CA GLY A 140 17.68 11.52 -2.02
C GLY A 140 16.49 11.42 -2.96
N SER A 141 15.38 11.99 -2.50
CA SER A 141 14.21 12.29 -3.34
C SER A 141 14.58 13.27 -4.45
N LYS A 142 14.08 13.02 -5.66
CA LYS A 142 14.09 13.98 -6.76
C LYS A 142 12.64 14.36 -7.03
N GLY A 143 12.08 15.16 -6.13
CA GLY A 143 10.71 15.66 -6.26
C GLY A 143 10.60 16.83 -7.24
N ALA A 144 9.58 16.83 -8.07
CA ALA A 144 9.09 18.01 -8.77
C ALA A 144 8.09 18.75 -7.88
N PHE A 145 8.33 20.04 -7.63
CA PHE A 145 7.43 20.89 -6.84
C PHE A 145 6.24 21.33 -7.68
N ILE A 146 5.03 21.03 -7.22
CA ILE A 146 3.80 21.67 -7.70
C ILE A 146 3.08 22.22 -6.46
N GLY A 147 3.40 23.46 -6.11
CA GLY A 147 2.70 24.20 -5.06
C GLY A 147 1.40 24.79 -5.61
N GLY A 148 0.29 24.48 -4.96
CA GLY A 148 -0.97 25.23 -5.11
C GLY A 148 -1.15 26.10 -3.87
N ASP A 149 -1.06 27.42 -4.05
CA ASP A 149 -1.50 28.36 -3.02
C ASP A 149 -3.02 28.24 -2.85
N ARG A 150 -3.49 28.30 -1.60
CA ARG A 150 -4.93 28.40 -1.29
C ARG A 150 -5.46 29.78 -1.66
#